data_AF-A0A0F8X4S2-F1
#
_entry.id   AF-A0A0F8X4S2-F1
#
_cell.length_a   1.000
_cell.length_b   1.000
_cell.length_c   1.000
_cell.angle_alpha   90.00
_cell.angle_beta   90.00
_cell.angle_gamma   90.00
#
_symmetry.space_group_name_H-M   'P 1'
#
loop_
_entity.id
_entity.type
_entity.pdbx_description
1 polymer ?
#
loop_
_entity_poly.entity_id
_entity_poly.type
_entity_poly.pdbx_seq_one_letter_code
_entity_poly.pdbx_strand_id
1 'polypeptide(L)'
;MGGRGIDSDDMPTGGSGGGGRPFIPKVRLSDDGEFCRFRFLTEHDEIFWERFHKLGQGSDFRGYTVCLNSALDQDCERCEKDEKPATTLFLAWVYEFSHFYPPTSEAKTALKKMKERDKNIVIKKTKVGDKPFFEVEVNEPMLMQYSTFFRGP
;
A
#
# COMPACT_ATOMS: atom_id res chain seq x y z
N MET A 1 -30.72 23.41 3.56
CA MET A 1 -30.52 22.70 2.27
C MET A 1 -29.68 21.48 2.59
N GLY A 2 -30.32 20.31 2.69
CA GLY A 2 -29.63 19.05 3.03
C GLY A 2 -28.93 18.52 1.79
N GLY A 3 -27.60 18.45 1.82
CA GLY A 3 -26.85 17.76 0.79
C GLY A 3 -27.24 16.28 0.80
N ARG A 4 -27.49 15.73 -0.38
CA ARG A 4 -27.63 14.28 -0.55
C ARG A 4 -26.32 13.68 -0.05
N GLY A 5 -26.37 12.84 0.99
CA GLY A 5 -25.17 12.18 1.50
C GLY A 5 -24.49 11.38 0.38
N ILE A 6 -23.18 11.18 0.50
CA ILE A 6 -22.37 10.38 -0.43
C ILE A 6 -23.05 9.01 -0.57
N ASP A 7 -23.56 8.70 -1.76
CA ASP A 7 -24.16 7.42 -2.05
C ASP A 7 -23.15 6.44 -2.67
N SER A 8 -23.57 5.20 -2.91
CA SER A 8 -22.71 4.17 -3.50
C SER A 8 -22.20 4.54 -4.90
N ASP A 9 -22.87 5.47 -5.58
CA ASP A 9 -22.51 5.95 -6.91
C ASP A 9 -21.48 7.10 -6.83
N ASP A 10 -21.46 7.85 -5.72
CA ASP A 10 -20.44 8.85 -5.38
C ASP A 10 -19.14 8.25 -4.82
N MET A 11 -19.18 7.02 -4.32
CA MET A 11 -18.01 6.30 -3.83
C MET A 11 -17.06 6.02 -4.99
N PRO A 12 -15.80 6.52 -5.00
CA PRO A 12 -14.84 6.16 -6.02
C PRO A 12 -14.71 4.64 -6.00
N THR A 13 -15.13 4.01 -7.09
CA THR A 13 -15.04 2.57 -7.25
C THR A 13 -13.57 2.20 -7.15
N GLY A 14 -13.15 1.77 -5.96
CA GLY A 14 -11.83 1.23 -5.72
C GLY A 14 -11.70 0.02 -6.63
N GLY A 15 -11.09 0.24 -7.80
CA GLY A 15 -11.12 -0.66 -8.94
C GLY A 15 -10.53 -2.02 -8.63
N SER A 16 -11.38 -2.93 -8.16
CA SER A 16 -11.17 -4.37 -8.23
C SER A 16 -11.80 -4.88 -9.52
N GLY A 17 -11.29 -4.44 -10.68
CA GLY A 17 -11.76 -4.92 -11.97
C GLY A 17 -11.47 -3.97 -13.12
N GLY A 18 -10.52 -4.32 -13.98
CA GLY A 18 -10.34 -3.72 -15.30
C GLY A 18 -9.30 -2.60 -15.38
N GLY A 19 -8.07 -2.95 -15.76
CA GLY A 19 -7.13 -2.15 -16.58
C GLY A 19 -6.65 -0.76 -16.13
N GLY A 20 -7.36 -0.07 -15.23
CA GLY A 20 -6.99 1.23 -14.70
C GLY A 20 -6.04 1.08 -13.53
N ARG A 21 -5.05 1.99 -13.44
CA ARG A 21 -4.28 2.12 -12.20
C ARG A 21 -5.25 2.53 -11.08
N PRO A 22 -5.07 2.03 -9.85
CA PRO A 22 -5.82 2.55 -8.71
C PRO A 22 -5.68 4.07 -8.64
N PHE A 23 -6.74 4.76 -8.22
CA PHE A 23 -6.77 6.22 -8.11
C PHE A 23 -5.56 6.76 -7.33
N ILE A 24 -5.17 6.04 -6.26
CA ILE A 24 -3.91 6.23 -5.55
C ILE A 24 -3.19 4.88 -5.46
N PRO A 25 -1.93 4.76 -5.91
CA PRO A 25 -1.20 3.49 -5.88
C PRO A 25 -0.83 3.09 -4.45
N LYS A 26 -0.62 1.79 -4.25
CA LYS A 26 -0.24 1.23 -2.94
C LYS A 26 1.27 1.11 -2.83
N VAL A 27 1.82 1.40 -1.65
CA VAL A 27 3.18 0.98 -1.30
C VAL A 27 3.20 -0.56 -1.27
N ARG A 28 4.12 -1.17 -2.04
CA ARG A 28 4.32 -2.63 -2.06
C ARG A 28 5.79 -2.92 -1.85
N LEU A 29 6.13 -3.55 -0.72
CA LEU A 29 7.47 -4.06 -0.50
C LEU A 29 7.44 -5.58 -0.55
N SER A 30 8.37 -6.15 -1.30
CA SER A 30 8.63 -7.58 -1.31
C SER A 30 9.44 -7.98 -0.06
N ASP A 31 9.47 -9.28 0.24
CA ASP A 31 10.26 -9.87 1.35
C ASP A 31 11.75 -10.06 1.01
N ASP A 32 12.19 -9.55 -0.15
CA ASP A 32 13.55 -9.67 -0.67
C ASP A 32 14.52 -8.60 -0.12
N GLY A 33 14.05 -7.77 0.81
CA GLY A 33 14.83 -6.68 1.41
C GLY A 33 14.66 -5.33 0.72
N GLU A 34 13.65 -5.18 -0.14
CA GLU A 34 13.14 -3.89 -0.57
C GLU A 34 12.79 -2.98 0.61
N PHE A 35 13.04 -1.68 0.44
CA PHE A 35 12.56 -0.64 1.36
C PHE A 35 12.29 0.66 0.61
N CYS A 36 11.54 1.58 1.21
CA CYS A 36 11.23 2.89 0.62
C CYS A 36 11.45 4.01 1.64
N ARG A 37 11.59 5.24 1.13
CA ARG A 37 11.58 6.47 1.91
C ARG A 37 10.28 7.21 1.64
N PHE A 38 9.54 7.48 2.70
CA PHE A 38 8.28 8.21 2.62
C PHE A 38 8.13 9.20 3.76
N ARG A 39 7.17 10.11 3.60
CA ARG A 39 6.68 11.00 4.65
C ARG A 39 5.18 10.77 4.82
N PHE A 40 4.71 10.67 6.06
CA PHE A 40 3.28 10.77 6.34
C PHE A 40 2.79 12.15 5.92
N LEU A 41 1.74 12.18 5.12
CA LEU A 41 1.19 13.41 4.54
C LEU A 41 0.28 14.18 5.51
N THR A 42 0.30 13.84 6.80
CA THR A 42 -0.74 14.23 7.74
C THR A 42 -0.11 14.72 9.05
N GLU A 43 -0.66 15.80 9.61
CA GLU A 43 -0.20 16.37 10.89
C GLU A 43 -0.98 15.82 12.10
N HIS A 44 -2.08 15.06 11.88
CA HIS A 44 -2.93 14.40 12.88
C HIS A 44 -3.52 13.05 12.38
N ASP A 45 -4.01 12.22 13.32
CA ASP A 45 -4.80 10.96 13.36
C ASP A 45 -5.28 10.20 12.10
N GLU A 46 -4.75 10.44 10.92
CA GLU A 46 -5.12 9.75 9.66
C GLU A 46 -4.38 8.40 9.46
N ILE A 47 -3.74 7.92 10.52
CA ILE A 47 -3.44 6.49 10.65
C ILE A 47 -4.77 5.84 11.00
N PHE A 48 -5.43 5.23 10.01
CA PHE A 48 -6.71 4.57 10.24
C PHE A 48 -6.47 3.27 10.99
N TRP A 49 -6.80 3.29 12.28
CA TRP A 49 -6.95 2.12 13.12
C TRP A 49 -8.34 1.55 12.88
N GLU A 50 -8.45 0.57 12.00
CA GLU A 50 -9.71 -0.04 11.62
C GLU A 50 -9.63 -1.56 11.71
N ARG A 51 -10.76 -2.25 11.69
CA ARG A 51 -10.80 -3.69 11.50
C ARG A 51 -10.37 -4.03 10.07
N PHE A 52 -9.49 -5.03 9.95
CA PHE A 52 -9.07 -5.54 8.67
C PHE A 52 -9.48 -7.00 8.51
N HIS A 53 -9.82 -7.38 7.29
CA HIS A 53 -10.18 -8.74 6.94
C HIS A 53 -9.08 -9.41 6.14
N LYS A 54 -8.82 -10.70 6.43
CA LYS A 54 -7.99 -11.54 5.57
C LYS A 54 -8.60 -11.63 4.17
N LEU A 55 -7.81 -11.39 3.14
CA LEU A 55 -8.17 -11.65 1.75
C LEU A 55 -7.75 -13.07 1.37
N GLY A 56 -8.72 -13.83 0.87
CA GLY A 56 -8.56 -15.24 0.49
C GLY A 56 -8.82 -16.25 1.62
N GLN A 57 -9.01 -17.52 1.27
CA GLN A 57 -9.37 -18.60 2.19
C GLN A 57 -8.32 -19.72 2.18
N GLY A 58 -8.14 -20.38 3.33
CA GLY A 58 -7.18 -21.48 3.48
C GLY A 58 -5.74 -21.04 3.19
N SER A 59 -5.09 -21.73 2.26
CA SER A 59 -3.71 -21.49 1.81
C SER A 59 -3.57 -20.33 0.81
N ASP A 60 -4.66 -19.80 0.25
CA ASP A 60 -4.63 -18.70 -0.73
C ASP A 60 -4.69 -17.34 -0.01
N PHE A 61 -3.69 -17.04 0.82
CA PHE A 61 -3.60 -15.73 1.47
C PHE A 61 -3.13 -14.66 0.49
N ARG A 62 -3.95 -13.62 0.30
CA ARG A 62 -3.67 -12.51 -0.62
C ARG A 62 -3.43 -11.17 0.07
N GLY A 63 -3.31 -11.18 1.40
CA GLY A 63 -3.12 -9.98 2.22
C GLY A 63 -4.33 -9.68 3.10
N TYR A 64 -4.43 -8.43 3.55
CA TYR A 64 -5.56 -7.94 4.33
C TYR A 64 -6.22 -6.77 3.60
N THR A 65 -7.47 -6.44 3.94
CA THR A 65 -8.16 -5.23 3.46
C THR A 65 -8.93 -4.59 4.60
N VAL A 66 -9.09 -3.27 4.57
CA VAL A 66 -9.94 -2.56 5.54
C VAL A 66 -11.39 -3.07 5.46
N CYS A 67 -12.05 -3.21 6.60
CA CYS A 67 -13.47 -3.48 6.67
C CYS A 67 -14.25 -2.19 6.47
N LEU A 68 -14.82 -2.01 5.27
CA LEU A 68 -15.63 -0.82 4.97
C LEU A 68 -16.89 -0.73 5.84
N ASN A 69 -17.55 -1.86 6.13
CA ASN A 69 -18.73 -1.87 6.99
C ASN A 69 -18.39 -1.35 8.39
N SER A 70 -17.31 -1.86 9.01
CA SER A 70 -16.84 -1.39 10.32
C SER A 70 -16.50 0.10 10.30
N ALA A 71 -15.82 0.57 9.25
CA ALA A 71 -15.48 1.98 9.06
C ALA A 71 -16.70 2.91 8.87
N LEU A 72 -17.84 2.35 8.48
CA LEU A 72 -19.11 3.06 8.27
C LEU A 72 -20.11 2.82 9.41
N ASP A 73 -19.65 2.31 10.56
CA ASP A 73 -20.49 1.94 11.72
C ASP A 73 -21.61 0.94 11.38
N GLN A 74 -21.35 0.00 10.47
CA GLN A 74 -22.26 -1.06 10.06
C GLN A 74 -21.79 -2.43 10.55
N ASP A 75 -22.78 -3.30 10.84
CA ASP A 75 -22.51 -4.67 11.25
C ASP A 75 -21.75 -5.45 10.16
N CYS A 76 -20.85 -6.32 10.61
CA CYS A 76 -20.10 -7.19 9.72
C CYS A 76 -19.87 -8.56 10.37
N GLU A 77 -20.45 -9.61 9.80
CA GLU A 77 -20.31 -10.99 10.28
C GLU A 77 -18.84 -11.42 10.46
N ARG A 78 -17.94 -10.98 9.58
CA ARG A 78 -16.50 -11.33 9.65
C ARG A 78 -15.82 -10.66 10.84
N CYS A 79 -16.26 -9.44 11.16
CA CYS A 79 -15.82 -8.71 12.34
C CYS A 79 -16.36 -9.33 13.64
N GLU A 80 -17.56 -9.93 13.62
CA GLU A 80 -18.16 -10.65 14.76
C GLU A 80 -17.53 -12.03 14.99
N LYS A 81 -17.17 -12.73 13.91
CA LYS A 81 -16.46 -14.02 13.95
C LYS A 81 -14.97 -13.90 14.31
N ASP A 82 -14.52 -12.70 14.65
CA ASP A 82 -13.15 -12.35 15.05
C ASP A 82 -12.09 -12.80 14.03
N GLU A 83 -12.40 -12.75 12.72
CA GLU A 83 -11.44 -12.96 11.62
C GLU A 83 -10.44 -11.78 11.49
N LYS A 84 -9.96 -11.27 12.62
CA LYS A 84 -9.01 -10.16 12.68
C LYS A 84 -7.61 -10.66 12.32
N PRO A 85 -6.73 -9.78 11.83
CA PRO A 85 -5.33 -10.12 11.63
C PRO A 85 -4.69 -10.42 12.98
N ALA A 86 -3.76 -11.37 13.04
CA ALA A 86 -2.97 -11.64 14.25
C ALA A 86 -1.99 -10.51 14.62
N THR A 87 -2.00 -9.41 13.86
CA THR A 87 -1.06 -8.28 13.98
C THR A 87 -1.82 -6.97 13.87
N THR A 88 -1.20 -5.90 14.34
CA THR A 88 -1.77 -4.56 14.28
C THR A 88 -1.62 -3.99 12.87
N LEU A 89 -2.73 -3.76 12.17
CA LEU A 89 -2.70 -3.14 10.86
C LEU A 89 -3.12 -1.68 10.92
N PHE A 90 -2.56 -0.87 10.03
CA PHE A 90 -3.01 0.50 9.80
C PHE A 90 -3.04 0.83 8.31
N LEU A 91 -3.81 1.85 7.97
CA LEU A 91 -3.81 2.50 6.66
C LEU A 91 -3.32 3.94 6.83
N ALA A 92 -2.47 4.43 5.93
CA ALA A 92 -2.00 5.81 5.98
C ALA A 92 -1.76 6.40 4.59
N TRP A 93 -2.01 7.71 4.48
CA TRP A 93 -1.58 8.52 3.35
C TRP A 93 -0.11 8.88 3.51
N VAL A 94 0.70 8.51 2.52
CA VAL A 94 2.12 8.79 2.51
C VAL A 94 2.53 9.42 1.20
N TYR A 95 3.59 10.22 1.23
CA TYR A 95 4.30 10.66 0.04
C TYR A 95 5.55 9.82 -0.08
N GLU A 96 5.64 9.00 -1.11
CA GLU A 96 6.82 8.19 -1.35
C GLU A 96 7.82 8.98 -2.18
N PHE A 97 9.02 9.20 -1.63
CA PHE A 97 10.10 9.91 -2.33
C PHE A 97 10.89 8.95 -3.21
N SER A 98 11.33 7.84 -2.64
CA SER A 98 12.10 6.84 -3.37
C SER A 98 11.92 5.42 -2.86
N HIS A 99 12.05 4.48 -3.80
CA HIS A 99 12.00 3.04 -3.57
C HIS A 99 13.36 2.42 -3.85
N PHE A 100 13.84 1.56 -2.96
CA PHE A 100 15.13 0.87 -3.05
C PHE A 100 14.90 -0.61 -3.28
N TYR A 101 15.34 -1.09 -4.44
CA TYR A 101 15.27 -2.49 -4.82
C TYR A 101 16.63 -3.16 -4.64
N PRO A 102 16.70 -4.35 -4.02
CA PRO A 102 17.93 -5.13 -3.97
C PRO A 102 18.34 -5.53 -5.40
N PRO A 103 19.64 -5.80 -5.66
CA PRO A 103 20.12 -6.00 -7.02
C PRO A 103 19.89 -7.42 -7.55
N THR A 104 18.72 -7.99 -7.24
CA THR A 104 18.26 -9.33 -7.65
C THR A 104 17.90 -9.36 -9.14
N SER A 105 17.77 -10.56 -9.71
CA SER A 105 17.36 -10.73 -11.12
C SER A 105 15.90 -10.32 -11.33
N GLU A 106 15.09 -10.58 -10.32
CA GLU A 106 13.67 -10.25 -10.21
C GLU A 106 13.48 -8.74 -10.22
N ALA A 107 14.20 -8.02 -9.35
CA ALA A 107 14.20 -6.57 -9.30
C ALA A 107 14.64 -5.94 -10.63
N LYS A 108 15.72 -6.43 -11.25
CA LYS A 108 16.18 -5.93 -12.57
C LYS A 108 15.09 -6.11 -13.64
N THR A 109 14.38 -7.23 -13.62
CA THR A 109 13.30 -7.51 -14.56
C THR A 109 12.10 -6.59 -14.31
N ALA A 110 11.71 -6.39 -13.06
CA ALA A 110 10.64 -5.46 -12.68
C ALA A 110 10.96 -4.02 -13.08
N LEU A 111 12.18 -3.55 -12.77
CA LEU A 111 12.66 -2.22 -13.12
C LEU A 111 12.71 -1.99 -14.64
N LYS A 112 13.12 -2.99 -15.41
CA LYS A 112 13.07 -2.93 -16.87
C LYS A 112 11.65 -2.72 -17.38
N LYS A 113 10.68 -3.51 -16.89
CA LYS A 113 9.26 -3.36 -17.23
C LYS A 113 8.72 -1.99 -16.82
N MET A 114 9.13 -1.47 -15.66
CA MET A 114 8.75 -0.12 -15.22
C MET A 114 9.27 0.95 -16.17
N LYS A 115 10.53 0.86 -16.60
CA LYS A 115 11.15 1.79 -17.54
C LYS A 115 10.55 1.71 -18.95
N GLU A 116 10.11 0.52 -19.38
CA GLU A 116 9.38 0.33 -20.64
C GLU A 116 7.99 0.98 -20.60
N ARG A 117 7.30 0.87 -19.46
CA ARG A 117 5.97 1.47 -19.24
C ARG A 117 6.04 2.98 -19.05
N ASP A 118 7.06 3.47 -18.36
CA ASP A 118 7.29 4.88 -18.09
C ASP A 118 8.72 5.25 -18.46
N LYS A 119 8.88 5.93 -19.61
CA LYS A 119 10.18 6.32 -20.13
C LYS A 119 10.88 7.37 -19.25
N ASN A 120 10.13 8.12 -18.45
CA ASN A 120 10.63 9.22 -17.64
C ASN A 120 11.11 8.78 -16.26
N ILE A 121 10.78 7.56 -15.82
CA ILE A 121 11.21 7.06 -14.51
C ILE A 121 12.73 7.07 -14.37
N VAL A 122 13.23 7.62 -13.26
CA VAL A 122 14.68 7.73 -13.00
C VAL A 122 15.11 6.59 -12.10
N ILE A 123 16.00 5.72 -12.62
CA ILE A 123 16.56 4.58 -11.90
C ILE A 123 18.05 4.82 -11.69
N LYS A 124 18.49 4.90 -10.44
CA LYS A 124 19.87 5.15 -10.03
C LYS A 124 20.45 3.89 -9.40
N LYS A 125 21.75 3.63 -9.56
CA LYS A 125 22.46 2.63 -8.75
C LYS A 125 23.03 3.34 -7.53
N THR A 126 22.71 2.86 -6.35
CA THR A 126 23.11 3.49 -5.08
C THR A 126 23.64 2.45 -4.10
N LYS A 127 24.15 2.92 -2.96
CA LYS A 127 24.53 2.08 -1.82
C LYS A 127 23.88 2.63 -0.56
N VAL A 128 23.39 1.74 0.30
CA VAL A 128 22.94 2.05 1.66
C VAL A 128 23.78 1.23 2.62
N GLY A 129 24.61 1.93 3.40
CA GLY A 129 25.78 1.31 4.02
C GLY A 129 26.67 0.69 2.94
N ASP A 130 27.10 -0.55 3.16
CA ASP A 130 27.92 -1.30 2.19
C ASP A 130 27.10 -2.06 1.14
N LYS A 131 25.77 -2.08 1.27
CA LYS A 131 24.89 -2.87 0.41
C LYS A 131 24.46 -2.07 -0.83
N PRO A 132 24.60 -2.64 -2.04
CA PRO A 132 24.15 -2.01 -3.28
C PRO A 132 22.64 -2.14 -3.48
N PHE A 133 22.02 -1.11 -4.08
CA PHE A 133 20.59 -1.07 -4.43
C PHE A 133 20.35 -0.36 -5.76
N PHE A 134 19.19 -0.60 -6.37
CA PHE A 134 18.60 0.28 -7.38
C PHE A 134 17.62 1.22 -6.68
N GLU A 135 17.83 2.52 -6.82
CA GLU A 135 16.92 3.55 -6.31
C GLU A 135 16.05 4.07 -7.44
N VAL A 136 14.74 4.05 -7.23
CA VAL A 136 13.74 4.65 -8.10
C VAL A 136 13.21 5.89 -7.43
N GLU A 137 13.25 7.01 -8.14
CA GLU A 137 12.63 8.25 -7.70
C GLU A 137 11.12 8.18 -8.04
N VAL A 138 10.28 8.21 -7.00
CA VAL A 138 8.83 8.00 -7.11
C VAL A 138 8.11 9.35 -7.06
N ASN A 139 8.29 10.10 -5.97
CA ASN A 139 7.72 11.44 -5.75
C ASN A 139 6.20 11.52 -6.00
N GLU A 140 5.43 10.59 -5.43
CA GLU A 140 3.97 10.58 -5.59
C GLU A 140 3.22 10.25 -4.27
N PRO A 141 1.98 10.73 -4.09
CA PRO A 141 1.10 10.28 -3.02
C PRO A 141 0.73 8.80 -3.18
N MET A 142 0.84 8.04 -2.10
CA MET A 142 0.66 6.60 -2.04
C MET A 142 -0.18 6.21 -0.83
N LEU A 143 -0.82 5.05 -0.92
CA LEU A 143 -1.56 4.41 0.16
C LEU A 143 -0.70 3.31 0.80
N MET A 144 -0.35 3.48 2.07
CA MET A 144 0.40 2.48 2.82
C MET A 144 -0.56 1.65 3.67
N GLN A 145 -0.50 0.32 3.51
CA GLN A 145 -1.19 -0.64 4.36
C GLN A 145 -0.16 -1.58 4.96
N TYR A 146 0.03 -1.54 6.28
CA TYR A 146 1.11 -2.29 6.92
C TYR A 146 0.70 -2.90 8.26
N SER A 147 1.37 -3.99 8.62
CA SER A 147 1.10 -4.80 9.81
C SER A 147 2.07 -4.63 10.96
N THR A 148 3.19 -3.98 10.68
CA THR A 148 4.32 -3.93 11.61
C THR A 148 5.24 -2.81 11.15
N PHE A 149 5.28 -1.72 11.92
CA PHE A 149 6.33 -0.73 11.77
C PHE A 149 7.61 -1.26 12.41
N PHE A 150 8.53 -1.72 11.59
CA PHE A 150 9.92 -1.80 12.02
C PHE A 150 10.55 -0.44 11.74
N ARG A 151 10.90 0.29 12.80
CA ARG A 151 11.89 1.36 12.66
C ARG A 151 13.15 0.65 12.18
N GLY A 152 13.60 0.97 10.96
CA GLY A 152 14.88 0.48 10.45
C GLY A 152 16.01 0.85 11.41
N PRO A 153 17.22 0.28 11.22
CA PRO A 153 18.38 0.62 12.04
C PRO A 153 18.64 2.13 12.11
#